data_AF-A0A2W6SWQ2-F1
#
_entry.id   AF-A0A2W6SWQ2-F1
#
_cell.length_a   1.000
_cell.length_b   1.000
_cell.length_c   1.000
_cell.angle_alpha   90.00
_cell.angle_beta   90.00
_cell.angle_gamma   90.00
#
_symmetry.space_group_name_H-M   'P 1'
#
loop_
_entity.id
_entity.type
_entity.pdbx_description
1 polymer ?
#
loop_
_entity_poly.entity_id
_entity_poly.type
_entity_poly.pdbx_seq_one_letter_code
_entity_poly.pdbx_strand_id
1 'polypeptide(L)'
;YSYNLLTGDGFIHGAVKHGKKEYAFYDYRSGNTFHVNTVEGFWRLFKASVRSTHVQISGKHMQRHLDEFTFRTSNRHRVNGMFDLLVGAL
;
A
#
# COMPACT_ATOMS: atom_id res chain seq x y z
N TYR A 1 -14.11 16.83 -2.82
CA TYR A 1 -13.01 16.04 -3.41
C TYR A 1 -12.38 15.20 -2.31
N SER A 2 -12.22 13.89 -2.52
CA SER A 2 -11.76 12.91 -1.53
C SER A 2 -10.36 13.17 -0.94
N TYR A 3 -9.55 13.98 -1.62
CA TYR A 3 -8.14 14.24 -1.26
C TYR A 3 -7.94 15.16 -0.04
N ASN A 4 -8.98 15.85 0.44
CA ASN A 4 -8.87 16.80 1.56
C ASN A 4 -9.42 16.25 2.89
N LEU A 5 -9.90 15.00 2.92
CA LEU A 5 -10.58 14.43 4.08
C LEU A 5 -9.66 14.25 5.29
N LEU A 6 -8.36 14.16 5.07
CA LEU A 6 -7.35 13.91 6.10
C LEU A 6 -6.52 15.15 6.46
N THR A 7 -6.83 16.30 5.86
CA THR A 7 -6.13 17.55 6.18
C THR A 7 -6.34 17.94 7.64
N GLY A 8 -7.52 17.68 8.20
CA GLY A 8 -7.82 17.92 9.62
C GLY A 8 -7.01 17.05 10.58
N ASP A 9 -6.56 15.88 10.11
CA ASP A 9 -5.75 14.93 10.87
C ASP A 9 -4.24 15.15 10.69
N GLY A 10 -3.85 16.25 10.05
CA GLY A 10 -2.45 16.62 9.82
C GLY A 10 -1.78 15.96 8.61
N PHE A 11 -2.52 15.21 7.79
CA PHE A 11 -1.98 14.64 6.56
C PHE A 11 -1.96 15.65 5.43
N ILE A 12 -0.79 15.79 4.80
CA ILE A 12 -0.60 16.68 3.66
C ILE A 12 -0.64 15.85 2.37
N HIS A 13 -1.52 16.24 1.46
CA HIS A 13 -1.60 15.62 0.15
C HIS A 13 -0.66 16.31 -0.83
N GLY A 14 0.19 15.53 -1.50
CA GLY A 14 1.02 16.00 -2.61
C GLY A 14 0.86 15.10 -3.84
N ALA A 15 1.51 15.48 -4.94
CA ALA A 15 1.44 14.73 -6.19
C ALA A 15 2.82 14.67 -6.84
N VAL A 16 3.07 13.59 -7.59
CA VAL A 16 4.25 13.41 -8.44
C VAL A 16 3.81 13.29 -9.90
N LYS A 17 4.59 13.87 -10.82
CA LYS A 17 4.31 13.88 -12.26
C LYS A 17 5.22 12.91 -13.01
N HIS A 18 4.88 11.63 -13.00
CA HIS A 18 5.65 10.60 -13.73
C HIS A 18 5.83 10.89 -15.23
N GLY A 19 4.85 11.52 -15.89
CA GLY A 19 4.97 11.94 -17.29
C GLY A 19 6.10 12.94 -17.56
N LYS A 20 6.60 13.61 -16.51
CA LYS A 20 7.77 14.50 -16.54
C LYS A 20 9.04 13.85 -15.98
N LYS A 21 9.06 12.51 -15.83
CA LYS A 21 10.15 11.76 -15.17
C LYS A 21 10.40 12.19 -13.71
N GLU A 22 9.35 12.66 -13.03
CA GLU A 22 9.37 12.93 -11.59
C GLU A 22 8.86 11.70 -10.84
N TYR A 23 9.71 11.13 -9.96
CA TYR A 23 9.40 9.92 -9.17
C TYR A 23 9.30 10.20 -7.67
N ALA A 24 9.86 11.33 -7.23
CA ALA A 24 9.70 11.88 -5.89
C ALA A 24 9.74 13.41 -6.00
N PHE A 25 8.95 14.10 -5.18
CA PHE A 25 8.91 15.55 -5.14
C PHE A 25 9.09 16.02 -3.69
N TYR A 26 10.10 16.85 -3.44
CA TYR A 26 10.32 17.47 -2.13
C TYR A 26 9.68 18.86 -2.09
N ASP A 27 8.74 19.06 -1.16
CA ASP A 27 8.14 20.36 -0.89
C ASP A 27 8.84 21.03 0.29
N TYR A 28 9.64 22.04 0.00
CA TYR A 28 10.38 22.81 1.01
C TYR A 28 9.47 23.58 1.97
N ARG A 29 8.20 23.86 1.62
CA ARG A 29 7.29 24.61 2.48
C ARG A 29 6.73 23.75 3.60
N SER A 30 6.38 22.51 3.28
CA SER A 30 5.87 21.56 4.25
C SER A 30 6.96 20.66 4.85
N GLY A 31 8.15 20.63 4.26
CA GLY A 31 9.25 19.75 4.66
C GLY A 31 9.03 18.27 4.30
N ASN A 32 8.09 17.97 3.39
CA ASN A 32 7.71 16.61 3.05
C ASN A 32 8.22 16.18 1.67
N THR A 33 8.51 14.88 1.55
CA THR A 33 8.76 14.22 0.27
C THR A 33 7.54 13.41 -0.13
N PHE A 34 6.98 13.69 -1.29
CA PHE A 34 5.86 12.96 -1.87
C PHE A 34 6.35 11.95 -2.90
N HIS A 35 5.84 10.72 -2.81
CA HIS A 35 6.13 9.63 -3.76
C HIS A 35 5.02 8.57 -3.70
N VAL A 36 4.96 7.71 -4.72
CA VAL A 36 4.02 6.56 -4.76
C VAL A 36 4.69 5.20 -4.56
N ASN A 37 5.99 5.20 -4.19
CA ASN A 37 6.81 3.99 -4.05
C ASN A 37 6.17 2.89 -3.17
N THR A 38 5.46 3.27 -2.10
CA THR A 38 4.78 2.31 -1.21
C THR A 38 3.69 1.53 -1.94
N VAL A 39 2.82 2.23 -2.67
CA VAL A 39 1.71 1.58 -3.40
C VAL A 39 2.23 0.82 -4.62
N GLU A 40 3.26 1.33 -5.30
CA GLU A 40 3.93 0.60 -6.38
C GLU A 40 4.57 -0.71 -5.88
N GLY A 41 5.24 -0.63 -4.73
CA GLY A 41 5.83 -1.79 -4.06
C GLY A 41 4.79 -2.85 -3.67
N PHE A 42 3.64 -2.43 -3.15
CA PHE A 42 2.50 -3.30 -2.87
C PHE A 42 2.08 -4.09 -4.12
N TRP A 43 1.80 -3.40 -5.23
CA TRP A 43 1.37 -4.04 -6.46
C TRP A 43 2.44 -4.93 -7.09
N ARG A 44 3.72 -4.58 -6.95
CA ARG A 44 4.83 -5.43 -7.39
C ARG A 44 4.82 -6.76 -6.65
N LEU A 45 4.69 -6.74 -5.33
CA LEU A 45 4.67 -7.95 -4.49
C LEU A 45 3.41 -8.78 -4.72
N PHE A 46 2.24 -8.14 -4.81
CA PHE A 46 0.99 -8.83 -5.13
C PHE A 46 1.08 -9.59 -6.45
N LYS A 47 1.53 -8.93 -7.52
CA LYS A 47 1.70 -9.58 -8.83
C LYS A 47 2.74 -10.71 -8.81
N ALA A 48 3.80 -10.59 -8.02
CA ALA A 48 4.77 -11.66 -7.85
C ALA A 48 4.17 -12.87 -7.13
N SER A 49 3.35 -12.65 -6.10
CA SER A 49 2.63 -13.70 -5.38
C SER A 49 1.64 -14.46 -6.27
N VAL A 50 0.86 -13.74 -7.09
CA VAL A 50 -0.05 -14.35 -8.09
C VAL A 50 0.71 -15.26 -9.06
N ARG A 51 1.93 -14.90 -9.44
CA ARG A 51 2.78 -15.74 -10.30
C ARG A 51 3.43 -16.93 -9.59
N SER A 52 3.44 -16.96 -8.26
CA SER A 52 4.22 -17.93 -7.48
C SER A 52 3.37 -18.77 -6.53
N THR A 53 2.84 -18.18 -5.46
CA THR A 53 2.11 -18.91 -4.41
C THR A 53 0.62 -19.04 -4.70
N HIS A 54 0.06 -18.12 -5.49
CA HIS A 54 -1.36 -18.06 -5.84
C HIS A 54 -1.59 -18.31 -7.34
N VAL A 55 -1.10 -19.44 -7.85
CA VAL A 55 -1.09 -19.75 -9.29
C VAL A 55 -2.50 -19.86 -9.90
N GLN A 56 -3.52 -20.19 -9.09
CA GLN A 56 -4.92 -20.31 -9.52
C GLN A 56 -5.84 -19.31 -8.79
N ILE A 57 -5.72 -18.02 -9.14
CA ILE A 57 -6.68 -17.01 -8.67
C ILE A 57 -7.93 -16.96 -9.56
N SER A 58 -9.06 -16.61 -8.96
CA SER A 58 -10.31 -16.32 -9.66
C SER A 58 -10.84 -14.96 -9.24
N GLY A 59 -11.50 -14.26 -10.17
CA GLY A 59 -12.25 -13.03 -9.90
C GLY A 59 -13.15 -13.13 -8.67
N LYS A 60 -13.76 -14.31 -8.45
CA LYS A 60 -14.65 -14.60 -7.31
C LYS A 60 -14.02 -14.37 -5.93
N HIS A 61 -12.69 -14.53 -5.82
CA HIS A 61 -11.96 -14.45 -4.55
C HIS A 61 -10.97 -13.27 -4.49
N MET A 62 -10.98 -12.38 -5.48
CA MET A 62 -10.02 -11.27 -5.58
C MET A 62 -10.02 -10.37 -4.35
N GLN A 63 -11.19 -10.10 -3.77
CA GLN A 63 -11.27 -9.30 -2.54
C GLN A 63 -10.48 -9.95 -1.40
N ARG A 64 -10.63 -11.28 -1.20
CA ARG A 64 -9.91 -12.01 -0.15
C ARG A 64 -8.39 -11.96 -0.35
N HIS A 65 -7.93 -12.08 -1.59
CA HIS A 65 -6.50 -11.96 -1.90
C HIS A 65 -5.98 -10.55 -1.63
N LEU A 66 -6.75 -9.51 -1.96
CA LEU A 66 -6.38 -8.12 -1.66
C LEU A 66 -6.40 -7.83 -0.16
N ASP A 67 -7.39 -8.36 0.57
CA ASP A 67 -7.49 -8.20 2.03
C ASP A 67 -6.29 -8.84 2.72
N GLU A 68 -5.92 -10.06 2.33
CA GLU A 68 -4.75 -10.75 2.84
C GLU A 68 -3.46 -9.95 2.57
N PHE A 69 -3.27 -9.46 1.34
CA PHE A 69 -2.08 -8.68 0.99
C PHE A 69 -2.03 -7.33 1.69
N THR A 70 -3.18 -6.69 1.89
CA THR A 70 -3.31 -5.45 2.66
C THR A 70 -2.92 -5.71 4.11
N PHE A 71 -3.48 -6.75 4.73
CA PHE A 71 -3.13 -7.16 6.09
C PHE A 71 -1.63 -7.43 6.24
N ARG A 72 -1.04 -8.23 5.33
CA ARG A 72 0.40 -8.54 5.34
C ARG A 72 1.25 -7.29 5.19
N THR A 73 0.89 -6.37 4.28
CA THR A 73 1.69 -5.17 4.02
C THR A 73 1.64 -4.19 5.18
N SER A 74 0.46 -3.99 5.78
CA SER A 74 0.28 -3.13 6.95
C SER A 74 0.99 -3.67 8.19
N ASN A 75 1.05 -5.00 8.34
CA ASN A 75 1.67 -5.65 9.50
C ASN A 75 3.08 -6.19 9.25
N ARG A 76 3.72 -5.87 8.12
CA ARG A 76 5.02 -6.44 7.70
C ARG A 76 6.16 -6.30 8.70
N HIS A 77 6.06 -5.31 9.60
CA HIS A 77 7.05 -5.06 10.66
C HIS A 77 6.89 -6.01 11.86
N ARG A 78 5.76 -6.71 11.98
CA ARG A 78 5.40 -7.63 13.07
C ARG A 78 5.60 -9.07 12.67
N VAL A 79 6.77 -9.42 12.12
CA VAL A 79 7.05 -10.71 11.47
C VAL A 79 6.51 -11.91 12.29
N ASN A 80 6.92 -12.03 13.56
CA ASN A 80 6.50 -13.15 14.41
C ASN A 80 5.08 -12.96 15.00
N GLY A 81 4.65 -11.71 15.24
CA GLY A 81 3.34 -11.42 15.84
C GLY A 81 2.18 -11.32 14.85
N MET A 82 2.45 -11.40 13.55
CA MET A 82 1.42 -11.28 12.52
C MET A 82 0.47 -12.49 12.52
N PHE A 83 0.97 -13.67 12.87
CA PHE A 83 0.14 -14.85 13.06
C PHE A 83 -0.85 -14.65 14.22
N ASP A 84 -0.36 -14.16 15.36
CA ASP A 84 -1.19 -13.90 16.54
C ASP A 84 -2.29 -12.86 16.25
N LEU A 85 -1.96 -11.81 15.47
CA LEU A 85 -2.92 -10.81 15.02
C LEU A 85 -3.99 -11.40 14.09
N LEU A 86 -3.62 -12.35 13.23
CA LEU A 86 -4.57 -13.02 12.35
C LEU A 86 -5.54 -13.89 13.15
N VAL A 87 -5.02 -14.66 14.12
CA VAL A 87 -5.82 -15.56 14.97
C VAL A 87 -6.75 -14.76 15.88
N GLY A 88 -6.29 -13.65 16.45
CA GLY A 88 -7.12 -12.80 17.32
C GLY A 88 -8.20 -11.98 16.59
N ALA A 89 -8.19 -11.94 15.26
CA ALA A 89 -9.16 -11.22 14.44
C ALA A 89 -10.31 -12.11 13.91
N LEU A 90 -10.24 -13.43 14.17
CA LEU A 90 -11.28 -14.42 13.88
C LEU A 90 -12.28 -14.52 15.03
#